data_AF-A0A1V5PQM4-F1
#
_entry.id   AF-A0A1V5PQM4-F1
#
_cell.length_a   1.000
_cell.length_b   1.000
_cell.length_c   1.000
_cell.angle_alpha   90.00
_cell.angle_beta   90.00
_cell.angle_gamma   90.00
#
_symmetry.space_group_name_H-M   'P 1'
#
loop_
_entity.id
_entity.type
_entity.pdbx_description
1 polymer ?
#
loop_
_entity_poly.entity_id
_entity_poly.type
_entity_poly.pdbx_seq_one_letter_code
_entity_poly.pdbx_strand_id
1 'polypeptide(L)' 'MKDYHINIFYSDEDEGYIADIPDLVSCSAFGHTPEEALREVQIVKEA' A
#
# COMPACT_ATOMS: atom_id res chain seq x y z
N MET A 1 15.80 -9.84 5.37
CA MET A 1 14.55 -9.26 4.84
C MET A 1 14.91 -7.95 4.19
N LYS A 2 14.43 -7.66 2.98
CA LYS A 2 14.56 -6.32 2.41
C LYS A 2 13.43 -5.49 2.99
N ASP A 3 13.77 -4.40 3.66
CA ASP A 3 12.81 -3.36 3.98
C ASP A 3 12.48 -2.63 2.68
N TYR A 4 11.21 -2.63 2.31
CA TYR A 4 10.73 -1.91 1.14
C TYR A 4 10.15 -0.58 1.59
N HIS A 5 10.35 0.47 0.78
CA HIS A 5 9.66 1.72 1.01
C HIS A 5 8.18 1.55 0.65
N ILE A 6 7.29 1.93 1.56
CA ILE A 6 5.84 1.91 1.32
C ILE A 6 5.40 3.36 1.24
N ASN A 7 4.88 3.76 0.08
CA ASN A 7 4.29 5.08 -0.11
C ASN A 7 2.82 5.00 0.24
N ILE A 8 2.38 5.78 1.23
CA ILE A 8 0.96 5.91 1.56
C ILE A 8 0.51 7.31 1.21
N PHE A 9 -0.48 7.42 0.35
CA PHE A 9 -1.05 8.69 -0.08
C PHE A 9 -2.56 8.58 -0.24
N TYR A 10 -3.26 9.70 -0.09
CA TYR A 10 -4.68 9.76 -0.37
C TYR A 10 -4.89 9.88 -1.88
N SER A 11 -5.78 9.05 -2.42
CA SER A 11 -6.26 9.07 -3.80
C SER A 11 -7.67 9.66 -3.81
N ASP A 12 -7.83 10.82 -4.43
CA ASP A 12 -9.16 11.39 -4.68
C ASP A 12 -9.97 10.54 -5.68
N GLU A 13 -9.32 9.76 -6.54
CA GLU A 13 -10.00 8.87 -7.50
C GLU A 13 -10.65 7.66 -6.82
N ASP A 14 -9.98 7.09 -5.80
CA ASP A 14 -10.47 5.95 -5.02
C ASP A 14 -11.19 6.39 -3.72
N GLU A 15 -11.27 7.70 -3.48
CA GLU A 15 -11.80 8.31 -2.24
C GLU A 15 -11.21 7.68 -0.95
N GLY A 16 -9.92 7.33 -0.98
CA GLY A 16 -9.26 6.60 0.10
C GLY A 16 -7.73 6.62 0.01
N TYR A 17 -7.07 5.83 0.85
CA TYR A 17 -5.61 5.75 0.91
C TYR A 17 -5.09 4.58 0.08
N ILE A 18 -4.04 4.84 -0.68
CA ILE A 18 -3.30 3.84 -1.45
C ILE A 18 -1.93 3.66 -0.81
N ALA A 19 -1.57 2.41 -0.53
CA ALA A 19 -0.24 2.00 -0.11
C ALA A 19 0.45 1.29 -1.28
N ASP A 20 1.51 1.87 -1.81
CA ASP A 20 2.26 1.39 -2.98
C ASP A 20 3.71 1.04 -2.61
N ILE A 21 4.22 -0.06 -3.17
CA ILE A 21 5.62 -0.49 -3.02
C ILE A 21 6.31 -0.37 -4.38
N PRO A 22 7.03 0.72 -4.68
CA PRO A 22 7.64 0.93 -6.00
C PRO A 22 8.74 -0.09 -6.34
N ASP A 23 9.38 -0.68 -5.32
CA ASP A 23 10.39 -1.73 -5.47
C ASP A 23 9.79 -3.10 -5.86
N LEU A 24 8.49 -3.31 -5.64
CA LEU A 24 7.77 -4.52 -6.05
C LEU A 24 6.84 -4.19 -7.22
N VAL A 25 7.09 -4.84 -8.36
CA VAL A 25 6.25 -4.66 -9.55
C VAL A 25 4.81 -5.06 -9.22
N SER A 26 3.90 -4.09 -9.28
CA SER A 26 2.44 -4.26 -9.09
C SER A 26 1.99 -4.63 -7.67
N CYS A 27 2.70 -4.17 -6.62
CA CYS A 27 2.29 -4.39 -5.24
C CYS A 27 1.74 -3.10 -4.61
N SER A 28 0.43 -2.90 -4.74
CA SER A 28 -0.31 -1.80 -4.15
C SER A 28 -1.56 -2.30 -3.43
N ALA A 29 -1.99 -1.62 -2.38
CA ALA A 29 -3.23 -1.90 -1.67
C ALA A 29 -4.01 -0.62 -1.36
N PHE A 30 -5.32 -0.78 -1.19
CA PHE A 30 -6.24 0.30 -0.85
C PHE A 30 -6.74 0.17 0.59
N GLY A 31 -7.06 1.29 1.23
CA GLY A 31 -7.79 1.31 2.49
C GLY A 31 -8.41 2.67 2.78
N HIS A 32 -9.43 2.70 3.63
CA HIS A 32 -10.10 3.95 4.02
C HIS A 32 -9.27 4.79 5.01
N THR A 33 -8.26 4.21 5.64
CA THR A 33 -7.26 4.91 6.46
C THR A 33 -5.84 4.52 6.05
N PRO A 34 -4.83 5.33 6.39
CA PRO A 34 -3.42 4.99 6.14
C PRO A 34 -3.03 3.63 6.74
N GLU A 35 -3.52 3.33 7.93
CA GLU A 35 -3.22 2.08 8.63
C GLU A 35 -3.85 0.85 7.95
N GLU A 36 -5.05 1.02 7.39
CA GLU A 36 -5.75 -0.03 6.64
C GLU A 36 -4.99 -0.35 5.35
N ALA A 37 -4.65 0.67 4.55
CA ALA A 37 -3.87 0.49 3.33
C ALA A 37 -2.50 -0.15 3.62
N LEU A 38 -1.84 0.25 4.72
CA LEU A 38 -0.58 -0.34 5.16
C LEU A 38 -0.74 -1.82 5.55
N ARG A 39 -1.81 -2.18 6.25
CA ARG A 39 -2.06 -3.58 6.64
C ARG A 39 -2.27 -4.45 5.40
N GLU A 40 -3.07 -3.98 4.46
CA GLU A 40 -3.38 -4.72 3.23
C GLU A 40 -2.11 -4.92 2.38
N VAL A 41 -1.28 -3.89 2.19
CA VAL A 41 -0.06 -4.03 1.40
C VAL A 41 0.96 -4.96 2.05
N GLN A 42 0.98 -5.07 3.38
CA GLN A 42 1.82 -6.03 4.07
C GLN A 42 1.37 -7.48 3.86
N ILE A 43 0.06 -7.73 3.79
CA ILE A 43 -0.47 -9.06 3.46
C ILE A 43 -0.08 -9.45 2.03
N VAL A 44 -0.24 -8.53 1.07
CA VAL A 44 0.05 -8.80 -0.35
C VAL A 44 1.55 -8.97 -0.61
N LYS A 45 2.42 -8.26 0.13
CA LYS A 45 3.88 -8.43 0.07
C LYS A 45 4.35 -9.86 0.41
N GLU A 46 3.61 -10.57 1.26
CA GLU A 46 3.97 -11.92 1.72
C GLU A 46 3.37 -13.04 0.85
N ALA A 47 2.45 -12.72 -0.07
CA ALA A 47 1.78 -13.66 -0.97
C ALA A 47 2.63 -13.99 -2.21
#